data_AF-A0A833G5B1-F1
#
_entry.id   AF-A0A833G5B1-F1
#
_cell.length_a   1.000
_cell.length_b   1.000
_cell.length_c   1.000
_cell.angle_alpha   90.00
_cell.angle_beta   90.00
_cell.angle_gamma   90.00
#
_symmetry.space_group_name_H-M   'P 1'
#
loop_
_entity.id
_entity.type
_entity.pdbx_description
1 polymer ?
#
loop_
_entity_poly.entity_id
_entity_poly.type
_entity_poly.pdbx_seq_one_letter_code
_entity_poly.pdbx_strand_id
1 'polypeptide(L)'
;MELREQLVRRNERVALEYLDRIRARVAEGGIHARSIVLRNGDIRSRLAGAVIDETADLVILSAQGRSGRSDAPVGSVTAYLAAHAAVPLLIVRRQATGPDRRVRLTTSNSDVRLPNHATP
;
A
#
# COMPACT_ATOMS: atom_id res chain seq x y z
N MET A 1 -1.01 -31.41 -7.01
CA MET A 1 -1.42 -30.14 -7.68
C MET A 1 -2.74 -29.63 -7.13
N GLU A 2 -3.73 -30.50 -6.88
CA GLU A 2 -5.06 -30.14 -6.38
C GLU A 2 -5.09 -29.35 -5.05
N LEU A 3 -4.28 -29.73 -4.06
CA LEU A 3 -4.23 -29.04 -2.75
C LEU A 3 -3.80 -27.57 -2.85
N ARG A 4 -2.80 -27.26 -3.70
CA ARG A 4 -2.32 -25.88 -3.88
C ARG A 4 -3.43 -24.99 -4.42
N GLU A 5 -4.16 -25.49 -5.41
CA GLU A 5 -5.27 -24.75 -5.99
C GLU A 5 -6.45 -24.60 -5.03
N GLN A 6 -6.75 -25.64 -4.25
CA GLN A 6 -7.78 -25.57 -3.20
C GLN A 6 -7.42 -24.50 -2.15
N LEU A 7 -6.16 -24.40 -1.73
CA LEU A 7 -5.69 -23.36 -0.81
C LEU A 7 -5.81 -21.95 -1.41
N VAL A 8 -5.39 -21.78 -2.67
CA VAL A 8 -5.52 -20.49 -3.38
C VAL A 8 -6.98 -20.07 -3.48
N ARG A 9 -7.87 -20.96 -3.93
CA ARG A 9 -9.32 -20.70 -4.02
C ARG A 9 -9.92 -20.32 -2.66
N ARG A 10 -9.53 -21.03 -1.60
CA ARG A 10 -9.98 -20.72 -0.24
C ARG A 10 -9.51 -19.34 0.22
N ASN A 11 -8.23 -19.03 0.02
CA ASN A 11 -7.67 -17.74 0.42
C ASN A 11 -8.35 -16.58 -0.31
N GLU A 12 -8.65 -16.75 -1.59
CA GLU A 12 -9.32 -15.73 -2.39
C GLU A 12 -10.77 -15.55 -1.99
N ARG A 13 -11.51 -16.64 -1.74
CA ARG A 13 -12.87 -16.54 -1.22
C ARG A 13 -12.90 -15.76 0.08
N VAL A 14 -12.02 -16.11 1.03
CA VAL A 14 -11.93 -15.42 2.33
C VAL A 14 -11.51 -13.95 2.15
N ALA A 15 -10.59 -13.66 1.23
CA ALA A 15 -10.16 -12.30 0.94
C ALA A 15 -11.29 -11.46 0.34
N LEU A 16 -12.05 -12.00 -0.62
CA LEU A 16 -13.19 -11.31 -1.24
C LEU A 16 -14.29 -11.03 -0.20
N GLU A 17 -14.67 -12.02 0.60
CA GLU A 17 -15.64 -11.84 1.70
C GLU A 17 -15.20 -10.76 2.70
N TYR A 18 -13.90 -10.65 2.96
CA TYR A 18 -13.36 -9.60 3.81
C TYR A 18 -13.42 -8.22 3.14
N LEU A 19 -13.03 -8.13 1.86
CA LEU A 19 -13.05 -6.89 1.10
C LEU A 19 -14.48 -6.38 0.87
N ASP A 20 -15.45 -7.27 0.66
CA ASP A 20 -16.85 -6.90 0.49
C ASP A 20 -17.43 -6.25 1.75
N ARG A 21 -17.08 -6.77 2.93
CA ARG A 21 -17.47 -6.14 4.21
C ARG A 21 -16.87 -4.76 4.38
N ILE A 22 -15.61 -4.56 3.98
CA ILE A 22 -14.98 -3.23 4.03
C ILE A 22 -15.68 -2.30 3.05
N ARG A 23 -15.90 -2.75 1.81
CA ARG A 23 -16.57 -1.97 0.76
C ARG A 23 -17.95 -1.51 1.20
N ALA A 24 -18.77 -2.40 1.78
CA ALA A 24 -20.09 -2.07 2.30
C ALA A 24 -20.02 -0.96 3.37
N ARG A 25 -19.14 -1.13 4.37
CA ARG A 25 -18.96 -0.14 5.44
C ARG A 25 -18.50 1.23 4.92
N VAL A 26 -17.64 1.24 3.91
CA VAL A 26 -17.12 2.49 3.33
C VAL A 26 -18.19 3.16 2.44
N ALA A 27 -19.01 2.36 1.75
CA ALA A 27 -20.14 2.84 0.96
C ALA A 27 -21.25 3.45 1.81
N GLU A 28 -21.51 2.94 3.01
CA GLU A 28 -22.41 3.57 4.01
C GLU A 28 -21.98 5.01 4.33
N GLY A 29 -20.67 5.31 4.25
CA GLY A 29 -20.12 6.66 4.40
C GLY A 29 -20.13 7.51 3.12
N GLY A 30 -20.79 7.05 2.05
CA GLY A 30 -20.87 7.76 0.77
C GLY A 30 -19.61 7.67 -0.10
N ILE A 31 -18.66 6.80 0.24
CA ILE A 31 -17.41 6.65 -0.51
C ILE A 31 -17.55 5.50 -1.52
N HIS A 32 -17.35 5.81 -2.80
CA HIS A 32 -17.27 4.79 -3.84
C HIS A 32 -15.99 3.98 -3.70
N ALA A 33 -16.13 2.66 -3.53
CA ALA A 33 -15.01 1.75 -3.38
C ALA A 33 -15.13 0.56 -4.33
N ARG A 34 -14.01 0.18 -4.95
CA ARG A 34 -13.82 -1.05 -5.72
C ARG A 34 -12.74 -1.90 -5.06
N SER A 35 -12.96 -3.21 -5.02
CA SER A 35 -12.00 -4.20 -4.54
C SER A 35 -11.31 -4.87 -5.73
N ILE A 36 -10.00 -5.08 -5.62
CA ILE A 36 -9.20 -5.79 -6.62
C ILE A 36 -8.36 -6.84 -5.89
N VAL A 37 -8.38 -8.07 -6.39
CA VAL A 37 -7.54 -9.17 -5.88
C VAL A 37 -6.54 -9.55 -6.97
N LEU A 38 -5.28 -9.18 -6.76
CA LEU A 38 -4.19 -9.52 -7.66
C LEU A 38 -3.72 -10.96 -7.39
N ARG A 39 -3.58 -11.75 -8.45
CA ARG A 39 -3.11 -13.15 -8.39
C ARG A 39 -1.75 -13.27 -9.05
N ASN A 40 -0.97 -14.25 -8.58
CA ASN A 40 0.28 -14.70 -9.20
C ASN A 40 1.39 -13.64 -9.33
N GLY A 41 2.63 -14.11 -9.37
CA GLY A 41 3.81 -13.27 -9.53
C GLY A 41 4.27 -12.59 -8.24
N ASP A 42 5.26 -11.73 -8.40
CA ASP A 42 5.83 -10.95 -7.29
C ASP A 42 4.87 -9.82 -6.87
N ILE A 43 4.47 -9.84 -5.59
CA ILE A 43 3.50 -8.91 -5.01
C ILE A 43 3.96 -7.46 -5.16
N ARG A 44 5.27 -7.21 -5.02
CA ARG A 44 5.84 -5.86 -5.08
C ARG A 44 5.66 -5.24 -6.45
N SER A 45 6.06 -5.98 -7.49
CA SER A 45 5.94 -5.57 -8.88
C SER A 45 4.47 -5.44 -9.31
N ARG A 46 3.61 -6.39 -8.90
CA ARG A 46 2.17 -6.38 -9.23
C ARG A 46 1.46 -5.20 -8.61
N LEU A 47 1.78 -4.86 -7.37
CA LEU A 47 1.17 -3.71 -6.69
C LEU A 47 1.66 -2.39 -7.29
N ALA A 48 2.95 -2.27 -7.64
CA ALA A 48 3.46 -1.09 -8.34
C ALA A 48 2.80 -0.91 -9.72
N GLY A 49 2.61 -2.00 -10.48
CA GLY A 49 1.85 -1.96 -11.73
C GLY A 49 0.40 -1.54 -11.53
N ALA A 50 -0.29 -2.09 -10.53
CA ALA A 50 -1.67 -1.72 -10.24
C ALA A 50 -1.84 -0.23 -9.88
N VAL A 51 -0.84 0.39 -9.23
CA VAL A 51 -0.87 1.83 -8.96
C VAL A 51 -0.90 2.65 -10.25
N ILE A 52 -0.15 2.20 -11.27
CA ILE A 52 -0.11 2.84 -12.59
C ILE A 52 -1.41 2.55 -13.36
N ASP A 53 -1.83 1.28 -13.42
CA ASP A 53 -3.03 0.83 -14.14
C ASP A 53 -4.29 1.53 -13.62
N GLU A 54 -4.35 1.78 -12.32
CA GLU A 54 -5.47 2.45 -11.66
C GLU A 54 -5.35 3.97 -11.63
N THR A 55 -4.30 4.54 -12.24
CA THR A 55 -4.07 5.98 -12.30
C THR A 55 -4.18 6.66 -10.94
N ALA A 56 -3.65 6.01 -9.89
CA ALA A 56 -3.90 6.43 -8.52
C ALA A 56 -3.10 7.68 -8.15
N ASP A 57 -3.76 8.76 -7.71
CA ASP A 57 -3.06 9.99 -7.28
C ASP A 57 -2.35 9.87 -5.92
N LEU A 58 -2.78 8.89 -5.10
CA LEU A 58 -2.26 8.64 -3.75
C LEU A 58 -2.38 7.16 -3.40
N VAL A 59 -1.31 6.59 -2.84
CA VAL A 59 -1.33 5.25 -2.29
C VAL A 59 -1.32 5.32 -0.77
N ILE A 60 -2.26 4.62 -0.12
CA ILE A 60 -2.33 4.51 1.33
C ILE A 60 -2.04 3.07 1.74
N LEU A 61 -1.03 2.86 2.57
CA LEU A 61 -0.66 1.54 3.09
C LEU A 61 -0.59 1.54 4.61
N SER A 62 -0.92 0.41 5.23
CA SER A 62 -0.50 0.19 6.61
C SER A 62 0.99 -0.14 6.66
N ALA A 63 1.68 0.35 7.69
CA ALA A 63 3.09 0.02 7.90
C ALA A 63 3.30 -1.47 8.16
N GLN A 64 2.33 -2.10 8.81
CA GLN A 64 2.36 -3.51 9.20
C GLN A 64 1.03 -4.18 8.83
N GLY A 65 1.09 -5.44 8.40
CA GLY A 65 -0.07 -6.29 8.15
C GLY A 65 -0.49 -7.06 9.40
N ARG A 66 -1.57 -7.85 9.29
CA ARG A 66 -2.09 -8.67 10.40
C ARG A 66 -1.10 -9.71 10.97
N SER A 67 -0.13 -10.14 10.17
CA SER A 67 0.91 -11.10 10.59
C SER A 67 2.06 -10.46 11.38
N GLY A 68 2.07 -9.12 11.54
CA GLY A 68 2.93 -8.35 12.44
C GLY A 68 4.29 -8.97 12.77
N ARG A 69 5.27 -8.85 11.86
CA ARG A 69 6.67 -9.14 12.23
C ARG A 69 7.13 -8.04 13.18
N SER A 70 7.31 -8.38 14.45
CA SER A 70 7.67 -7.45 15.54
C SER A 70 8.99 -6.71 15.28
N ASP A 71 9.87 -7.32 14.48
CA ASP A 71 11.27 -6.90 14.38
C ASP A 71 11.52 -5.91 13.22
N ALA A 72 10.48 -5.54 12.47
CA ALA A 72 10.59 -4.58 11.37
C ALA A 72 9.61 -3.40 11.56
N PRO A 73 10.09 -2.14 11.48
CA PRO A 73 9.22 -0.97 11.62
C PRO A 73 8.24 -0.80 10.43
N VAL A 74 8.52 -1.47 9.32
CA VAL A 74 7.73 -1.43 8.08
C VAL A 74 7.79 -2.79 7.37
N GLY A 75 6.67 -3.22 6.77
CA GLY A 75 6.59 -4.44 5.97
C GLY A 75 7.37 -4.33 4.66
N SER A 76 7.79 -5.46 4.11
CA SER A 76 8.63 -5.52 2.90
C SER A 76 7.97 -4.93 1.65
N VAL A 77 6.64 -5.05 1.52
CA VAL A 77 5.86 -4.43 0.43
C VAL A 77 5.84 -2.92 0.57
N THR A 78 5.57 -2.42 1.77
CA THR A 78 5.53 -0.99 2.07
C THR A 78 6.91 -0.35 1.87
N ALA A 79 7.99 -1.00 2.30
CA ALA A 79 9.35 -0.55 2.06
C ALA A 79 9.70 -0.48 0.56
N TYR A 80 9.27 -1.50 -0.20
CA TYR A 80 9.47 -1.51 -1.66
C TYR A 80 8.75 -0.35 -2.33
N LEU A 81 7.47 -0.13 -2.03
CA LEU A 81 6.71 0.96 -2.62
C LEU A 81 7.22 2.33 -2.18
N ALA A 82 7.69 2.49 -0.95
CA ALA A 82 8.31 3.74 -0.52
C ALA A 82 9.53 4.13 -1.37
N ALA A 83 10.24 3.14 -1.94
CA ALA A 83 11.39 3.36 -2.80
C ALA A 83 11.05 3.45 -4.30
N HIS A 84 9.90 2.93 -4.75
CA HIS A 84 9.61 2.75 -6.18
C HIS A 84 8.23 3.25 -6.63
N ALA A 85 7.37 3.73 -5.73
CA ALA A 85 6.05 4.23 -6.12
C ALA A 85 6.19 5.47 -6.99
N ALA A 86 5.46 5.48 -8.11
CA ALA A 86 5.41 6.63 -9.02
C ALA A 86 4.58 7.81 -8.47
N VAL A 87 3.90 7.61 -7.34
CA VAL A 87 2.91 8.55 -6.77
C VAL A 87 3.10 8.68 -5.26
N PRO A 88 2.62 9.77 -4.64
CA PRO A 88 2.71 9.97 -3.20
C PRO A 88 2.25 8.75 -2.39
N LEU A 89 2.99 8.44 -1.32
CA LEU A 89 2.71 7.30 -0.45
C LEU A 89 2.44 7.76 0.99
N LEU A 90 1.24 7.47 1.50
CA LEU A 90 0.87 7.67 2.90
C LEU A 90 0.94 6.35 3.66
N ILE A 91 1.88 6.26 4.61
CA ILE A 91 2.05 5.08 5.45
C ILE A 91 1.38 5.28 6.81
N VAL A 92 0.30 4.54 7.06
CA VAL A 92 -0.43 4.55 8.33
C VAL A 92 0.20 3.56 9.30
N ARG A 93 0.79 4.08 10.38
CA ARG A 93 1.32 3.27 11.49
C ARG A 93 0.25 3.11 12.57
N ARG A 94 0.15 1.91 13.16
CA ARG A 94 -0.62 1.73 14.39
C ARG A 94 0.06 2.56 15.46
N GLN A 95 -0.68 3.52 16.02
CA GLN A 95 -0.15 4.40 17.07
C GLN A 95 0.33 3.51 18.22
N ALA A 96 1.58 3.67 18.65
CA ALA A 96 1.93 3.28 20.01
C ALA A 96 1.09 4.17 20.92
N THR A 97 0.36 3.58 21.86
CA THR A 97 -0.43 4.30 22.85
C THR A 97 0.53 5.15 23.69
N GLY A 98 0.72 6.41 23.31
CA GLY A 98 1.64 7.35 23.95
C GLY A 98 1.18 8.79 23.69
N PRO A 99 1.39 9.72 24.63
CA PRO A 99 0.71 11.02 24.67
C PRO A 99 1.16 12.04 23.63
N ASP A 100 2.14 11.75 22.76
CA ASP A 100 2.74 12.76 21.88
C ASP A 100 2.46 12.49 20.38
N ARG A 101 1.39 13.12 19.88
CA ARG A 101 0.99 13.08 18.46
C ARG A 101 1.78 14.12 17.66
N ARG A 102 3.05 13.85 17.38
CA ARG A 102 3.87 14.68 16.49
C ARG A 102 3.75 14.24 15.03
N VAL A 103 3.19 15.11 14.18
CA VAL A 103 3.35 15.00 12.72
C VAL A 103 4.79 15.39 12.41
N ARG A 104 5.64 14.41 12.11
CA ARG A 104 7.01 14.65 11.69
C ARG A 104 7.04 14.74 10.16
N LEU A 105 7.24 15.94 9.65
CA LEU A 105 7.54 16.16 8.23
C LEU A 105 9.02 15.86 8.02
N THR A 106 9.31 14.76 7.32
CA THR A 106 10.67 14.44 6.85
C THR A 106 10.67 14.60 5.34
N THR A 107 11.24 15.68 4.83
CA THR A 107 11.49 15.86 3.40
C THR A 107 12.80 15.16 3.06
N SER A 108 12.74 14.00 2.40
CA SER A 108 13.92 13.45 1.73
C SER A 108 14.00 14.10 0.36
N ASN A 109 14.69 15.24 0.29
CA ASN A 109 14.99 15.89 -0.98
C ASN A 109 16.11 15.08 -1.63
N SER A 110 15.79 14.04 -2.40
CA SER A 110 16.75 13.57 -3.41
C SER A 110 16.81 14.67 -4.46
N ASP A 111 17.85 15.49 -4.39
CA ASP A 111 18.15 16.63 -5.25
C ASP A 111 17.46 16.55 -6.62
N VAL A 112 16.38 17.31 -6.77
CA VAL A 112 15.96 17.79 -8.09
C VAL A 112 17.08 18.74 -8.54
N ARG A 113 18.07 18.21 -9.27
CA ARG A 113 18.97 19.05 -10.05
C ARG A 113 18.12 19.76 -11.09
N LEU A 114 17.81 21.03 -10.84
CA LEU A 114 17.38 21.93 -11.90
C LEU A 114 18.52 22.02 -12.92
N PRO A 115 18.26 21.84 -14.22
CA PRO A 115 19.27 22.04 -15.24
C PRO A 115 19.80 23.47 -15.14
N ASN A 116 21.12 23.62 -15.04
CA ASN A 116 21.77 24.93 -15.04
C ASN A 116 21.27 25.73 -16.25
N HIS A 117 20.52 26.80 -15.98
CA HIS A 117 20.26 27.86 -16.95
C HIS A 117 21.57 28.63 -17.13
N ALA A 118 22.49 28.06 -17.91
CA ALA A 118 23.54 28.84 -18.54
C ALA A 118 22.86 29.66 -19.65
N THR A 119 22.84 30.96 -19.46
CA THR A 119 22.48 31.93 -20.50
C THR A 119 23.28 33.20 -20.24
N PRO A 120 23.61 33.94 -21.30
CA PRO A 120 24.80 33.73 -22.13
C PRO A 120 26.02 34.56 -21.69
#